data_AF-A0A832Z889-F1
#
_entry.id   AF-A0A832Z889-F1
#
_cell.length_a   1.000
_cell.length_b   1.000
_cell.length_c   1.000
_cell.angle_alpha   90.00
_cell.angle_beta   90.00
_cell.angle_gamma   90.00
#
_symmetry.space_group_name_H-M   'P 1'
#
loop_
_entity.id
_entity.type
_entity.pdbx_description
1 polymer ?
#
loop_
_entity_poly.entity_id
_entity_poly.type
_entity_poly.pdbx_seq_one_letter_code
_entity_poly.pdbx_strand_id
1 'polypeptide(L)'
;MKKKRILTAILGILLMFALIWWAGVDETIGLVRSADINNLLMALVMQLMATLAWALRWRVFLKKAGVEVGFAHILMATLIGVFFNNITPGA
;
A
#
# COMPACT_ATOMS: atom_id res chain seq x y z
N MET A 1 12.27 -19.67 18.11
CA MET A 1 12.02 -18.58 17.14
C MET A 1 10.78 -18.82 16.26
N LYS A 2 10.60 -19.99 15.62
CA LYS A 2 9.39 -20.29 14.80
C LYS A 2 8.05 -20.18 15.55
N LYS A 3 7.96 -20.69 16.80
CA LYS A 3 6.73 -20.61 17.62
C LYS A 3 6.28 -19.18 17.94
N LYS A 4 7.22 -18.26 18.23
CA LYS A 4 6.90 -16.84 18.49
C LYS A 4 6.38 -16.15 17.21
N ARG A 5 6.97 -16.46 16.04
CA ARG A 5 6.52 -15.91 14.74
C ARG A 5 5.14 -16.40 14.33
N ILE A 6 4.84 -17.67 14.60
CA ILE A 6 3.52 -18.25 14.35
C ILE A 6 2.49 -17.64 15.31
N LEU A 7 2.85 -17.47 16.59
CA LEU A 7 1.99 -16.84 17.58
C LEU A 7 1.63 -15.39 17.21
N THR A 8 2.61 -14.58 16.78
CA THR A 8 2.36 -13.20 16.34
C THR A 8 1.51 -13.14 15.09
N ALA A 9 1.69 -14.07 14.14
CA ALA A 9 0.85 -14.15 12.94
C ALA A 9 -0.60 -14.51 13.30
N ILE A 10 -0.81 -15.49 14.18
CA ILE A 10 -2.15 -15.87 14.66
C ILE A 10 -2.82 -14.70 15.38
N LEU A 11 -2.09 -13.99 16.25
CA LEU A 11 -2.58 -12.79 16.93
C LEU A 11 -2.99 -11.69 15.94
N GLY A 12 -2.17 -11.43 14.91
CA GLY A 12 -2.49 -10.46 13.87
C GLY A 12 -3.76 -10.85 13.08
N ILE A 13 -3.90 -12.13 12.72
CA ILE A 13 -5.08 -12.64 12.03
C ILE A 13 -6.33 -12.52 12.92
N LEU A 14 -6.24 -12.93 14.19
CA LEU A 14 -7.35 -12.80 15.15
C LEU A 14 -7.76 -11.34 15.34
N LEU A 15 -6.79 -10.43 15.42
CA LEU A 15 -7.06 -9.00 15.52
C LEU A 15 -7.75 -8.47 14.26
N MET A 16 -7.31 -8.86 13.06
CA MET A 16 -7.98 -8.50 11.81
C MET A 16 -9.45 -8.96 11.81
N PHE A 17 -9.72 -10.21 12.20
CA PHE A 17 -11.10 -10.71 12.29
C PHE A 17 -11.93 -9.96 13.33
N ALA A 18 -11.36 -9.63 14.49
CA ALA A 18 -12.03 -8.85 15.51
C ALA A 18 -12.39 -7.44 15.00
N LEU A 19 -11.50 -6.79 14.26
CA LEU A 19 -11.74 -5.48 13.66
C LEU A 19 -12.80 -5.54 12.56
N ILE A 20 -12.77 -6.56 11.70
CA ILE A 20 -13.79 -6.76 10.65
C ILE A 20 -15.16 -7.00 11.26
N TRP A 21 -15.23 -7.82 12.32
CA TRP A 21 -16.46 -8.06 13.06
C TRP A 21 -16.99 -6.78 13.71
N TRP A 22 -16.10 -6.01 14.34
CA TRP A 22 -16.45 -4.76 15.00
C TRP A 22 -16.91 -3.67 14.03
N ALA A 23 -16.28 -3.56 12.86
CA ALA A 23 -16.64 -2.59 11.83
C ALA A 23 -17.96 -2.89 11.11
N GLY A 24 -18.49 -4.12 11.23
CA GLY A 24 -19.71 -4.55 10.55
C GLY A 24 -19.49 -4.72 9.04
N VAL A 25 -19.40 -5.96 8.58
CA VAL A 25 -19.13 -6.28 7.17
C VAL A 25 -20.21 -5.71 6.24
N ASP A 26 -21.49 -5.91 6.59
CA ASP A 26 -22.62 -5.45 5.76
C ASP A 26 -22.69 -3.93 5.67
N GLU A 27 -22.45 -3.23 6.79
CA GLU A 27 -22.44 -1.77 6.84
C GLU A 27 -21.28 -1.21 6.02
N THR A 28 -20.09 -1.81 6.15
CA THR A 28 -18.90 -1.45 5.36
C THR A 28 -19.15 -1.64 3.86
N ILE A 29 -19.76 -2.77 3.45
CA ILE A 29 -20.10 -3.04 2.05
C ILE A 29 -21.15 -2.03 1.55
N GLY A 30 -22.16 -1.72 2.37
CA GLY A 30 -23.16 -0.70 2.07
C GLY A 30 -22.55 0.67 1.81
N LEU A 31 -21.63 1.09 2.67
CA LEU A 31 -20.89 2.35 2.54
C LEU A 31 -20.08 2.39 1.24
N VAL A 32 -19.31 1.34 0.94
CA VAL A 32 -18.51 1.25 -0.30
C VAL A 32 -19.40 1.31 -1.54
N ARG A 33 -20.58 0.66 -1.53
CA ARG A 33 -21.53 0.72 -2.64
C ARG A 33 -22.18 2.10 -2.82
N SER A 34 -22.32 2.85 -1.73
CA SER A 34 -22.84 4.22 -1.76
C SER A 34 -21.78 5.28 -2.07
N ALA A 35 -20.51 4.88 -2.22
CA ALA A 35 -19.42 5.81 -2.42
C ALA A 35 -19.57 6.58 -3.73
N ASP A 36 -19.37 7.90 -3.65
CA ASP A 36 -19.40 8.77 -4.82
C ASP A 36 -18.22 8.48 -5.76
N ILE A 37 -18.54 8.31 -7.05
CA ILE A 37 -17.55 7.94 -8.07
C ILE A 37 -16.51 9.04 -8.31
N ASN A 38 -16.87 10.33 -8.14
CA ASN A 38 -15.94 11.44 -8.31
C ASN A 38 -14.88 11.42 -7.20
N ASN A 39 -15.30 11.14 -5.97
CA ASN A 39 -14.37 10.97 -4.85
C ASN A 39 -13.42 9.79 -5.06
N LEU A 40 -13.93 8.66 -5.58
CA LEU A 40 -13.09 7.50 -5.93
C LEU A 40 -12.07 7.83 -7.03
N LEU A 41 -12.51 8.54 -8.08
CA LEU A 41 -11.62 8.99 -9.15
C LEU A 41 -10.54 9.94 -8.62
N MET A 42 -10.93 10.87 -7.74
CA MET A 42 -9.99 11.81 -7.13
C MET A 42 -8.95 11.07 -6.29
N ALA A 43 -9.36 10.11 -5.47
CA ALA A 43 -8.46 9.26 -4.70
C ALA A 43 -7.48 8.48 -5.60
N LEU A 44 -7.95 7.93 -6.71
CA LEU A 44 -7.11 7.25 -7.69
C LEU A 44 -6.05 8.20 -8.29
N VAL A 45 -6.45 9.40 -8.70
CA VAL A 45 -5.52 10.42 -9.22
C VAL A 45 -4.50 10.81 -8.16
N MET A 46 -4.93 11.03 -6.91
CA MET A 46 -4.01 11.34 -5.80
C MET A 46 -3.01 10.21 -5.57
N GLN A 47 -3.44 8.94 -5.65
CA GLN A 47 -2.56 7.79 -5.50
C GLN A 47 -1.51 7.71 -6.61
N LEU A 48 -1.90 7.98 -7.85
CA LEU A 48 -0.96 8.03 -8.98
C LEU A 48 0.07 9.15 -8.79
N MET A 49 -0.39 10.35 -8.41
CA MET A 49 0.48 11.50 -8.14
C MET A 49 1.45 11.23 -6.97
N ALA A 50 0.98 10.62 -5.89
CA ALA A 50 1.82 10.24 -4.75
C ALA A 50 2.90 9.23 -5.16
N THR A 51 2.54 8.25 -5.99
CA THR A 51 3.48 7.25 -6.51
C THR A 51 4.54 7.87 -7.42
N LEU A 52 4.15 8.82 -8.27
CA LEU A 52 5.08 9.57 -9.11
C LEU A 52 6.03 10.44 -8.27
N ALA A 53 5.52 11.14 -7.25
CA ALA A 53 6.34 11.91 -6.33
C ALA A 53 7.36 11.02 -5.60
N TRP A 54 6.98 9.80 -5.23
CA TRP A 54 7.89 8.83 -4.64
C TRP A 54 8.98 8.39 -5.63
N ALA A 55 8.63 8.07 -6.87
CA ALA A 55 9.62 7.74 -7.90
C ALA A 55 10.60 8.91 -8.16
N LEU A 56 10.10 10.15 -8.16
CA LEU A 56 10.93 11.35 -8.27
C LEU A 56 11.90 11.49 -7.09
N ARG A 57 11.42 11.24 -5.87
CA ARG A 57 12.27 11.21 -4.66
C ARG A 57 13.44 10.24 -4.84
N TRP A 58 13.16 9.03 -5.32
CA TRP A 58 14.21 8.03 -5.57
C TRP A 58 15.18 8.44 -6.68
N ARG A 59 14.69 9.10 -7.74
CA ARG A 59 15.55 9.68 -8.78
C ARG A 59 16.57 10.67 -8.21
N VAL A 60 16.12 11.56 -7.31
CA VAL A 60 17.00 12.53 -6.65
C VAL A 60 18.06 11.82 -5.80
N PHE A 61 17.65 10.80 -5.03
CA PHE A 61 18.58 10.01 -4.22
C PHE A 61 19.63 9.27 -5.05
N LEU A 62 19.19 8.55 -6.09
CA LEU A 62 20.09 7.78 -6.96
C LEU A 62 21.08 8.68 -7.70
N LYS A 63 20.60 9.82 -8.21
CA LYS A 63 21.46 10.81 -8.86
C LYS A 63 22.52 11.35 -7.89
N LYS A 64 22.17 11.63 -6.63
CA LYS A 64 23.14 12.05 -5.61
C LYS A 64 24.14 10.96 -5.23
N ALA A 65 23.77 9.69 -5.38
CA ALA A 65 24.63 8.54 -5.14
C ALA A 65 25.51 8.18 -6.36
N GLY A 66 25.48 8.96 -7.45
CA GLY A 66 26.24 8.70 -8.67
C GLY A 66 25.65 7.59 -9.55
N VAL A 67 24.41 7.17 -9.29
CA VAL A 67 23.74 6.12 -10.08
C VAL A 67 22.82 6.77 -11.10
N GLU A 68 23.17 6.64 -12.38
CA GLU A 68 22.36 7.15 -13.48
C GLU A 68 21.40 6.07 -14.00
N VAL A 69 20.12 6.22 -13.67
CA VAL A 69 19.05 5.32 -14.13
C VAL A 69 17.92 6.17 -14.72
N GLY A 70 17.35 5.71 -15.84
CA GLY A 70 16.19 6.35 -16.44
C GLY A 70 14.96 6.35 -15.52
N PHE A 71 14.16 7.42 -15.57
CA PHE A 71 12.99 7.58 -14.70
C PHE A 71 11.97 6.45 -14.83
N ALA A 72 11.78 5.89 -16.04
CA ALA A 72 10.87 4.77 -16.27
C ALA A 72 11.26 3.52 -15.45
N HIS A 73 12.55 3.22 -15.33
CA HIS A 73 13.04 2.09 -14.53
C HIS A 73 12.84 2.35 -13.03
N ILE A 74 13.05 3.59 -12.57
CA ILE A 74 12.80 3.98 -11.18
C ILE A 74 11.31 3.88 -10.85
N LEU A 75 10.45 4.32 -11.77
CA LEU A 75 9.00 4.20 -11.63
C LEU A 75 8.56 2.73 -11.56
N MET A 76 9.09 1.88 -12.45
CA MET A 76 8.81 0.44 -12.44
C MET A 76 9.24 -0.21 -11.12
N ALA A 77 10.46 0.09 -10.65
CA ALA A 77 10.96 -0.40 -9.37
C ALA A 77 10.10 0.09 -8.19
N THR A 78 9.63 1.35 -8.25
CA THR A 78 8.72 1.92 -7.23
C THR A 78 7.38 1.19 -7.22
N LEU A 79 6.77 0.95 -8.39
CA LEU A 79 5.50 0.22 -8.52
C LEU A 79 5.62 -1.22 -8.00
N ILE A 80 6.71 -1.92 -8.35
CA ILE A 80 7.00 -3.26 -7.82
C ILE A 80 7.09 -3.22 -6.29
N GLY A 81 7.84 -2.24 -5.74
CA GLY A 81 7.96 -2.06 -4.30
C GLY A 81 6.62 -1.80 -3.61
N VAL A 82 5.78 -0.92 -4.18
CA VAL A 82 4.42 -0.64 -3.67
C VAL A 82 3.56 -1.88 -3.72
N PHE A 83 3.58 -2.65 -4.81
CA PHE A 83 2.81 -3.88 -4.93
C PHE A 83 3.20 -4.91 -3.86
N PHE A 84 4.50 -5.18 -3.70
CA PHE A 84 4.97 -6.11 -2.68
C PHE A 84 4.65 -5.62 -1.27
N ASN A 85 4.79 -4.32 -1.01
CA ASN A 85 4.44 -3.71 0.28
C ASN A 85 2.97 -3.95 0.65
N ASN A 86 2.05 -3.88 -0.33
CA ASN A 86 0.62 -4.15 -0.09
C ASN A 86 0.31 -5.64 0.17
N ILE A 87 1.15 -6.57 -0.30
CA ILE A 87 0.95 -8.01 -0.09
C ILE A 87 1.59 -8.49 1.22
N THR A 88 2.74 -7.93 1.57
CA THR A 88 3.47 -8.32 2.77
C THR A 88 2.97 -7.57 3.99
N PRO A 89 2.57 -8.26 5.08
CA PRO A 89 2.09 -7.61 6.31
C PRO A 89 3.25 -7.06 7.17
N GLY A 90 4.25 -6.42 6.56
CA GLY A 90 5.55 -6.10 7.17
C GLY A 90 6.00 -4.65 7.03
N ALA A 91 5.13 -3.74 6.59
CA ALA A 91 5.30 -2.31 6.79
C ALA A 91 4.59 -1.89 8.09
#